data_AF-A0A9P6B4Z6-F1
#
_entry.id   AF-A0A9P6B4Z6-F1
#
_cell.length_a   1.000
_cell.length_b   1.000
_cell.length_c   1.000
_cell.angle_alpha   90.00
_cell.angle_beta   90.00
_cell.angle_gamma   90.00
#
_symmetry.space_group_name_H-M   'P 1'
#
loop_
_entity.id
_entity.type
_entity.pdbx_description
1 polymer ?
#
loop_
_entity_poly.entity_id
_entity_poly.type
_entity_poly.pdbx_seq_one_letter_code
_entity_poly.pdbx_strand_id
1 'polypeptide(L)'
;MVIIPRMSCHQVVNHGGISLKVAWSRMPMSSMEAAVLYELPVYHRVGRPEIYRVKHLLHQTIEQLTLKYGDLNRAERNHFRRLVRIMSEIHVEEYHPDYKNFLVETTNDLKFTCDCCSADIFQTYFECKKCTPPNEPDQFYTMCTMCYVEGRSCKCEDMAPRVLRPWPELLRIRNNAASVARLPQWTLDHYNTSPHLAIFKAAVLLRDQRKASPSSRSEVSKLTRRCSPSRNSEVPHIVPIVASVRCPPCHRSTCYQHTLQFSFLHVAEAILIMHEDPSYQLYHSLHIQGRSRWRDAHEPGSETNNDIKIRLTRAALRHSVCRPADAQRTRLGWYDNAIVVADDLRDSSSDSSLTSLSDEPHNPGSLRVTCLLISPRMNLPPLNLSLVSRECDPWTLACRPTAARLPKLVKKFSAKY
;
A
#
# COMPACT_ATOMS: atom_id res chain seq x y z
N MET A 1 -32.38 -14.00 2.57
CA MET A 1 -31.19 -13.18 2.85
C MET A 1 -29.96 -14.00 2.48
N VAL A 2 -29.06 -13.47 1.65
CA VAL A 2 -27.81 -14.15 1.29
C VAL A 2 -26.67 -13.42 1.98
N ILE A 3 -25.86 -14.14 2.77
CA ILE A 3 -24.65 -13.58 3.38
C ILE A 3 -23.46 -14.06 2.56
N ILE A 4 -22.67 -13.09 2.11
CA ILE A 4 -21.48 -13.34 1.32
C ILE A 4 -20.28 -13.24 2.25
N PRO A 5 -19.53 -14.33 2.48
CA PRO A 5 -18.34 -14.29 3.33
C PRO A 5 -17.26 -13.38 2.75
N ARG A 6 -16.32 -12.96 3.61
CA ARG A 6 -15.15 -12.19 3.18
C ARG A 6 -14.34 -12.97 2.14
N MET A 7 -13.74 -12.25 1.20
CA MET A 7 -12.87 -12.82 0.14
C MET A 7 -13.56 -13.93 -0.69
N SER A 8 -14.89 -13.94 -0.76
CA SER A 8 -15.64 -14.87 -1.62
C SER A 8 -16.05 -14.18 -2.92
N CYS A 9 -15.54 -14.71 -4.04
CA CYS A 9 -16.06 -14.38 -5.35
C CYS A 9 -17.50 -14.91 -5.47
N HIS A 10 -18.40 -14.09 -6.01
CA HIS A 10 -19.79 -14.46 -6.24
C HIS A 10 -20.31 -13.76 -7.48
N GLN A 11 -21.22 -14.42 -8.18
CA GLN A 11 -21.92 -13.88 -9.33
C GLN A 11 -23.41 -14.06 -9.11
N VAL A 12 -24.21 -13.14 -9.65
CA VAL A 12 -25.65 -13.13 -9.47
C VAL A 12 -26.31 -13.09 -10.84
N VAL A 13 -27.14 -14.09 -11.14
CA VAL A 13 -27.98 -14.13 -12.34
C VAL A 13 -29.44 -14.03 -11.91
N ASN A 14 -30.21 -13.18 -12.60
CA ASN A 14 -31.66 -13.06 -12.41
C ASN A 14 -32.37 -13.93 -13.45
N HIS A 15 -33.31 -14.77 -13.04
CA HIS A 15 -34.16 -15.54 -13.94
C HIS A 15 -35.61 -15.10 -13.82
N GLY A 16 -36.19 -14.68 -14.95
CA GLY A 16 -37.61 -14.33 -15.08
C GLY A 16 -38.02 -13.00 -14.43
N GLY A 17 -38.96 -12.29 -15.07
CA GLY A 17 -39.71 -11.18 -14.50
C GLY A 17 -38.90 -10.00 -13.94
N ILE A 18 -39.56 -9.19 -13.10
CA ILE A 18 -38.98 -8.03 -12.41
C ILE A 18 -38.58 -8.44 -11.00
N SER A 19 -37.34 -8.12 -10.59
CA SER A 19 -36.83 -8.39 -9.23
C SER A 19 -36.28 -7.12 -8.58
N LEU A 20 -36.45 -7.01 -7.25
CA LEU A 20 -35.87 -5.95 -6.42
C LEU A 20 -34.86 -6.56 -5.44
N LYS A 21 -33.67 -5.97 -5.33
CA LYS A 21 -32.59 -6.43 -4.44
C LYS A 21 -32.03 -5.28 -3.63
N VAL A 22 -31.74 -5.55 -2.35
CA VAL A 22 -31.06 -4.62 -1.45
C VAL A 22 -29.81 -5.31 -0.90
N ALA A 23 -28.67 -4.61 -0.96
CA ALA A 23 -27.39 -5.09 -0.48
C ALA A 23 -26.65 -3.99 0.28
N TRP A 24 -25.92 -4.37 1.33
CA TRP A 24 -25.02 -3.49 2.07
C TRP A 24 -23.82 -4.28 2.59
N SER A 25 -22.67 -3.63 2.71
CA SER A 25 -21.45 -4.24 3.24
C SER A 25 -21.33 -4.04 4.75
N ARG A 26 -20.64 -4.97 5.43
CA ARG A 26 -20.29 -4.86 6.85
C ARG A 26 -18.83 -5.25 7.06
N MET A 27 -18.11 -4.53 7.92
CA MET A 27 -16.74 -4.85 8.31
C MET A 27 -16.68 -5.18 9.81
N PRO A 28 -16.92 -6.44 10.22
CA PRO A 28 -16.71 -6.83 11.62
C PRO A 28 -15.22 -6.75 11.99
N MET A 29 -14.90 -6.70 13.28
CA MET A 29 -13.50 -6.60 13.78
C MET A 29 -12.57 -7.67 13.18
N SER A 30 -13.05 -8.89 12.98
CA SER A 30 -12.27 -9.97 12.34
C SER A 30 -11.99 -9.74 10.86
N SER A 31 -12.84 -8.99 10.15
CA SER A 31 -12.62 -8.60 8.75
C SER A 31 -11.66 -7.42 8.64
N MET A 32 -11.65 -6.53 9.63
CA MET A 32 -10.69 -5.43 9.70
C MET A 32 -9.25 -5.94 9.82
N GLU A 33 -9.03 -6.96 10.68
CA GLU A 33 -7.74 -7.65 10.79
C GLU A 33 -7.29 -8.23 9.43
N ALA A 34 -8.17 -8.98 8.75
CA ALA A 34 -7.84 -9.53 7.44
C ALA A 34 -7.59 -8.45 6.38
N ALA A 35 -8.33 -7.34 6.42
CA ALA A 35 -8.15 -6.23 5.48
C ALA A 35 -6.76 -5.60 5.63
N VAL A 36 -6.32 -5.32 6.86
CA VAL A 36 -4.96 -4.79 7.12
C VAL A 36 -3.89 -5.78 6.69
N LEU A 37 -4.05 -7.05 7.06
CA LEU A 37 -2.96 -8.02 6.93
C LEU A 37 -2.80 -8.55 5.50
N TYR A 38 -3.89 -8.78 4.77
CA TYR A 38 -3.84 -9.50 3.50
C TYR A 38 -4.31 -8.68 2.29
N GLU A 39 -5.28 -7.78 2.47
CA GLU A 39 -5.85 -7.01 1.35
C GLU A 39 -5.04 -5.74 1.05
N LEU A 40 -4.69 -4.95 2.07
CA LEU A 40 -3.97 -3.68 1.88
C LEU A 40 -2.65 -3.84 1.11
N PRO A 41 -1.77 -4.83 1.42
CA PRO A 41 -0.54 -5.00 0.65
C PRO A 41 -0.80 -5.26 -0.84
N VAL A 42 -1.86 -6.00 -1.16
CA VAL A 42 -2.25 -6.27 -2.55
C VAL A 42 -2.75 -5.00 -3.21
N TYR A 43 -3.65 -4.25 -2.57
CA TYR A 43 -4.21 -3.00 -3.08
C TYR A 43 -3.10 -1.99 -3.41
N HIS A 44 -2.11 -1.87 -2.51
CA HIS A 44 -0.95 -1.00 -2.71
C HIS A 44 -0.09 -1.41 -3.90
N ARG A 45 0.16 -2.72 -4.08
CA ARG A 45 0.94 -3.23 -5.22
C ARG A 45 0.24 -3.00 -6.55
N VAL A 46 -1.05 -3.31 -6.64
CA VAL A 46 -1.82 -3.24 -7.90
C VAL A 46 -2.37 -1.85 -8.22
N GLY A 47 -2.18 -0.86 -7.34
CA GLY A 47 -2.68 0.51 -7.55
C GLY A 47 -4.20 0.62 -7.43
N ARG A 48 -4.82 -0.12 -6.51
CA ARG A 48 -6.26 -0.08 -6.28
C ARG A 48 -6.61 0.93 -5.17
N PRO A 49 -7.45 1.94 -5.44
CA PRO A 49 -7.89 2.88 -4.41
C PRO A 49 -8.58 2.21 -3.23
N GLU A 50 -8.29 2.69 -2.02
CA GLU A 50 -8.98 2.25 -0.81
C GLU A 50 -10.33 2.97 -0.65
N ILE A 51 -11.40 2.19 -0.55
CA ILE A 51 -12.75 2.72 -0.30
C ILE A 51 -12.93 3.06 1.19
N TYR A 52 -12.48 2.17 2.08
CA TYR A 52 -12.78 2.24 3.52
C TYR A 52 -11.67 2.81 4.41
N ARG A 53 -10.55 3.27 3.83
CA ARG A 53 -9.40 3.87 4.57
C ARG A 53 -9.02 3.02 5.78
N VAL A 54 -8.59 1.77 5.54
CA VAL A 54 -8.69 0.69 6.55
C VAL A 54 -7.87 1.00 7.82
N LYS A 55 -6.66 1.55 7.69
CA LYS A 55 -5.84 1.95 8.84
C LYS A 55 -6.50 3.07 9.66
N HIS A 56 -7.12 4.05 8.99
CA HIS A 56 -7.85 5.13 9.65
C HIS A 56 -9.10 4.62 10.37
N LEU A 57 -9.88 3.75 9.72
CA LEU A 57 -11.06 3.12 10.32
C LEU A 57 -10.69 2.29 11.55
N LEU A 58 -9.58 1.54 11.50
CA LEU A 58 -9.04 0.82 12.66
C LEU A 58 -8.73 1.77 13.82
N HIS A 59 -8.09 2.91 13.55
CA HIS A 59 -7.76 3.91 14.55
C HIS A 59 -9.01 4.45 15.27
N GLN A 60 -9.98 4.91 14.50
CA GLN A 60 -11.25 5.40 15.06
C GLN A 60 -12.00 4.30 15.81
N THR A 61 -11.99 3.07 15.29
CA THR A 61 -12.65 1.93 15.94
C THR A 61 -12.03 1.62 17.29
N ILE A 62 -10.70 1.63 17.40
CA ILE A 62 -10.01 1.39 18.67
C ILE A 62 -10.35 2.49 19.69
N GLU A 63 -10.36 3.76 19.28
CA GLU A 63 -10.71 4.86 20.17
C GLU A 63 -12.15 4.72 20.70
N GLN A 64 -13.11 4.45 19.83
CA GLN A 64 -14.52 4.26 20.21
C GLN A 64 -14.74 3.03 21.10
N LEU A 65 -14.07 1.91 20.78
CA LEU A 65 -14.16 0.69 21.59
C LEU A 65 -13.43 0.82 22.93
N THR A 66 -12.41 1.69 23.04
CA THR A 66 -11.75 1.99 24.31
C THR A 66 -12.74 2.59 25.31
N LEU A 67 -13.59 3.52 24.85
CA LEU A 67 -14.62 4.16 25.68
C LEU A 67 -15.72 3.17 26.11
N LYS A 68 -16.04 2.20 25.25
CA LYS A 68 -17.11 1.21 25.47
C LYS A 68 -16.59 -0.14 26.00
N TYR A 69 -15.33 -0.21 26.43
CA TYR A 69 -14.68 -1.48 26.72
C TYR A 69 -15.41 -2.32 27.78
N GLY A 70 -16.00 -1.66 28.78
CA GLY A 70 -16.79 -2.31 29.84
C GLY A 70 -18.04 -3.03 29.32
N ASP A 71 -18.63 -2.52 28.24
CA ASP A 71 -19.85 -3.06 27.63
C ASP A 71 -19.58 -4.22 26.67
N LEU A 72 -18.32 -4.40 26.26
CA LEU A 72 -17.94 -5.45 25.32
C LEU A 72 -18.04 -6.84 25.95
N ASN A 73 -18.63 -7.79 25.24
CA ASN A 73 -18.63 -9.19 25.66
C ASN A 73 -17.22 -9.82 25.55
N ARG A 74 -17.06 -11.04 26.06
CA ARG A 74 -15.74 -11.73 26.06
C ARG A 74 -15.14 -11.88 24.65
N ALA A 75 -15.95 -12.23 23.65
CA ALA A 75 -15.47 -12.41 22.28
C ALA A 75 -15.05 -11.07 21.67
N GLU A 76 -15.80 -10.00 21.92
CA GLU A 76 -15.49 -8.65 21.48
C GLU A 76 -14.20 -8.13 22.12
N ARG A 77 -14.01 -8.33 23.43
CA ARG A 77 -12.77 -7.98 24.13
C ARG A 77 -11.55 -8.70 23.57
N ASN A 78 -11.69 -9.96 23.16
CA ASN A 78 -10.61 -10.71 22.50
C ASN A 78 -10.27 -10.13 21.12
N HIS A 79 -11.27 -9.73 20.33
CA HIS A 79 -11.04 -9.04 19.05
C HIS A 79 -10.39 -7.68 19.27
N PHE A 80 -10.88 -6.88 20.22
CA PHE A 80 -10.29 -5.59 20.58
C PHE A 80 -8.80 -5.73 20.94
N ARG A 81 -8.43 -6.73 21.75
CA ARG A 81 -7.02 -7.02 22.08
C ARG A 81 -6.17 -7.31 20.83
N ARG A 82 -6.72 -8.02 19.84
CA ARG A 82 -6.03 -8.25 18.54
C ARG A 82 -5.87 -6.96 17.76
N LEU A 83 -6.92 -6.15 17.66
CA LEU A 83 -6.87 -4.85 16.98
C LEU A 83 -5.84 -3.91 17.59
N VAL A 84 -5.69 -3.86 18.92
CA VAL A 84 -4.66 -3.06 19.60
C VAL A 84 -3.24 -3.54 19.25
N ARG A 85 -3.02 -4.85 19.08
CA ARG A 85 -1.74 -5.40 18.61
C ARG A 85 -1.45 -5.00 17.18
N ILE A 86 -2.42 -5.15 16.28
CA ILE A 86 -2.30 -4.73 14.86
C ILE A 86 -2.03 -3.22 14.76
N MET A 87 -2.69 -2.41 15.58
CA MET A 87 -2.39 -0.97 15.63
C MET A 87 -0.95 -0.71 16.08
N SER A 88 -0.45 -1.50 17.04
CA SER A 88 0.94 -1.37 17.49
C SER A 88 1.93 -1.73 16.37
N GLU A 89 1.62 -2.74 15.55
CA GLU A 89 2.38 -3.10 14.34
C GLU A 89 2.35 -1.97 13.30
N ILE A 90 1.18 -1.40 13.00
CA ILE A 90 1.05 -0.23 12.11
C ILE A 90 1.86 0.95 12.65
N HIS A 91 1.84 1.20 13.96
CA HIS A 91 2.66 2.25 14.53
C HIS A 91 4.15 1.97 14.33
N VAL A 92 4.64 0.72 14.43
CA VAL A 92 6.05 0.43 14.10
C VAL A 92 6.35 0.71 12.62
N GLU A 93 5.44 0.33 11.71
CA GLU A 93 5.61 0.59 10.26
C GLU A 93 5.76 2.08 9.94
N GLU A 94 5.04 2.93 10.66
CA GLU A 94 4.93 4.37 10.43
C GLU A 94 5.89 5.19 11.31
N TYR A 95 6.63 4.56 12.24
CA TYR A 95 7.49 5.28 13.18
C TYR A 95 8.87 5.61 12.58
N HIS A 96 9.43 6.69 13.09
CA HIS A 96 10.84 7.04 12.92
C HIS A 96 11.38 7.68 14.22
N PRO A 97 12.62 7.37 14.66
CA PRO A 97 13.20 7.97 15.86
C PRO A 97 13.21 9.51 15.83
N ASP A 98 13.56 10.08 14.68
CA ASP A 98 13.58 11.53 14.43
C ASP A 98 12.22 12.14 14.07
N TYR A 99 11.09 11.56 14.51
CA TYR A 99 9.75 12.04 14.15
C TYR A 99 9.54 13.55 14.43
N LYS A 100 10.24 14.10 15.41
CA LYS A 100 10.20 15.54 15.77
C LYS A 100 10.76 16.45 14.67
N ASN A 101 11.62 15.92 13.80
CA ASN A 101 12.25 16.67 12.72
C ASN A 101 11.39 16.71 11.45
N PHE A 102 10.29 15.96 11.41
CA PHE A 102 9.37 15.97 10.28
C PHE A 102 8.27 17.01 10.47
N LEU A 103 7.96 17.69 9.38
CA LEU A 103 6.91 18.68 9.36
C LEU A 103 5.55 17.97 9.45
N VAL A 104 4.75 18.43 10.42
CA VAL A 104 3.39 17.92 10.68
C VAL A 104 2.40 18.66 9.78
N GLU A 105 1.58 17.92 9.05
CA GLU A 105 0.45 18.48 8.32
C GLU A 105 -0.66 18.87 9.30
N THR A 106 -1.18 20.10 9.21
CA THR A 106 -2.14 20.63 10.22
C THR A 106 -3.59 20.59 9.74
N THR A 107 -3.88 19.94 8.60
CA THR A 107 -5.25 19.85 8.07
C THR A 107 -6.05 18.77 8.80
N ASN A 108 -7.06 19.18 9.55
CA ASN A 108 -7.76 18.30 10.50
C ASN A 108 -8.67 17.20 9.89
N ASP A 109 -8.97 17.19 8.59
CA ASP A 109 -10.00 16.25 8.06
C ASP A 109 -9.83 15.79 6.60
N LEU A 110 -8.71 16.08 5.93
CA LEU A 110 -8.57 15.72 4.52
C LEU A 110 -8.17 14.25 4.35
N LYS A 111 -8.95 13.53 3.52
CA LYS A 111 -8.54 12.25 2.97
C LYS A 111 -7.26 12.49 2.15
N PHE A 112 -6.15 11.93 2.61
CA PHE A 112 -4.86 12.07 1.96
C PHE A 112 -4.55 10.77 1.23
N THR A 113 -4.31 10.83 -0.08
CA THR A 113 -4.11 9.64 -0.93
C THR A 113 -2.82 9.70 -1.71
N CYS A 114 -2.19 8.55 -1.92
CA CYS A 114 -1.00 8.43 -2.75
C CYS A 114 -1.32 8.69 -4.24
N ASP A 115 -0.59 9.57 -4.91
CA ASP A 115 -0.75 9.84 -6.36
C ASP A 115 -0.30 8.66 -7.24
N CYS A 116 0.45 7.71 -6.67
CA CYS A 116 0.81 6.48 -7.38
C CYS A 116 -0.26 5.40 -7.21
N CYS A 117 -0.51 4.90 -5.99
CA CYS A 117 -1.41 3.74 -5.81
C CYS A 117 -2.83 4.07 -5.36
N SER A 118 -3.15 5.36 -5.16
CA SER A 118 -4.43 5.84 -4.59
C SER A 118 -4.78 5.27 -3.22
N ALA A 119 -3.83 4.64 -2.54
CA ALA A 119 -3.99 4.18 -1.17
C ALA A 119 -4.20 5.35 -0.21
N ASP A 120 -4.92 5.10 0.88
CA ASP A 120 -5.05 6.05 1.98
C ASP A 120 -3.70 6.19 2.70
N ILE A 121 -3.32 7.44 2.98
CA ILE A 121 -2.14 7.76 3.76
C ILE A 121 -2.59 7.93 5.20
N PHE A 122 -2.21 6.96 6.04
CA PHE A 122 -2.61 6.95 7.45
C PHE A 122 -1.83 7.95 8.31
N GLN A 123 -0.50 7.95 8.19
CA GLN A 123 0.35 8.74 9.09
C GLN A 123 1.57 9.32 8.39
N THR A 124 2.34 8.53 7.65
CA THR A 124 3.58 8.98 7.02
C THR A 124 3.53 8.91 5.50
N TYR A 125 4.19 9.87 4.86
CA TYR A 125 4.25 9.95 3.41
C TYR A 125 5.44 10.78 2.95
N PHE A 126 5.61 10.87 1.63
CA PHE A 126 6.58 11.72 0.97
C PHE A 126 5.85 12.69 0.04
N GLU A 127 6.31 13.94 -0.03
CA GLU A 127 5.78 14.96 -0.93
C GLU A 127 6.86 15.52 -1.85
N CYS A 128 6.46 15.97 -3.04
CA CYS A 128 7.29 16.76 -3.94
C CYS A 128 6.56 18.04 -4.34
N LYS A 129 7.22 19.19 -4.12
CA LYS A 129 6.71 20.51 -4.53
C LYS A 129 7.07 20.91 -5.96
N LYS A 130 7.91 20.12 -6.64
CA LYS A 130 8.39 20.40 -8.01
C LYS A 130 7.53 19.73 -9.07
N CYS A 131 7.00 18.54 -8.78
CA CYS A 131 6.19 17.75 -9.71
C CYS A 131 4.69 18.03 -9.53
N THR A 132 4.29 19.31 -9.51
CA THR A 132 2.88 19.70 -9.38
C THR A 132 2.12 19.50 -10.70
N PRO A 133 0.81 19.25 -10.68
CA PRO A 133 0.01 19.25 -11.90
C PRO A 133 0.03 20.63 -12.57
N PRO A 134 0.07 20.72 -13.91
CA PRO A 134 0.07 22.00 -14.61
C PRO A 134 -1.11 22.92 -14.25
N ASN A 135 -2.27 22.31 -13.96
CA ASN A 135 -3.52 23.01 -13.70
C ASN A 135 -3.76 23.28 -12.20
N GLU A 136 -2.94 22.71 -11.31
CA GLU A 136 -3.10 22.81 -9.85
C GLU A 136 -1.73 23.05 -9.19
N PRO A 137 -1.14 24.25 -9.36
CA PRO A 137 0.22 24.53 -8.89
C PRO A 137 0.40 24.43 -7.37
N ASP A 138 -0.70 24.56 -6.62
CA ASP A 138 -0.72 24.42 -5.16
C ASP A 138 -0.81 22.96 -4.70
N GLN A 139 -1.07 22.02 -5.62
CA GLN A 139 -1.15 20.59 -5.29
C GLN A 139 0.24 19.93 -5.38
N PHE A 140 0.73 19.43 -4.25
CA PHE A 140 1.98 18.67 -4.21
C PHE A 140 1.77 17.24 -4.71
N TYR A 141 2.82 16.65 -5.30
CA TYR A 141 2.81 15.22 -5.61
C TYR A 141 3.09 14.42 -4.33
N THR A 142 2.16 13.59 -3.92
CA THR A 142 2.19 12.85 -2.66
C THR A 142 2.33 11.36 -2.91
N MET A 143 3.06 10.68 -2.04
CA MET A 143 3.28 9.25 -2.17
C MET A 143 3.34 8.58 -0.80
N CYS A 144 2.61 7.48 -0.66
CA CYS A 144 2.65 6.68 0.55
C CYS A 144 4.04 6.05 0.76
N THR A 145 4.38 5.83 2.02
CA THR A 145 5.63 5.22 2.46
C THR A 145 5.93 3.88 1.78
N MET A 146 4.90 3.04 1.55
CA MET A 146 5.07 1.73 0.89
C MET A 146 5.51 1.88 -0.57
N CYS A 147 4.87 2.76 -1.35
CA CYS A 147 5.29 3.00 -2.72
C CYS A 147 6.71 3.55 -2.78
N TYR A 148 7.05 4.49 -1.90
CA TYR A 148 8.38 5.10 -1.87
C TYR A 148 9.48 4.07 -1.59
N VAL A 149 9.32 3.22 -0.56
CA VAL A 149 10.34 2.21 -0.20
C VAL A 149 10.52 1.14 -1.28
N GLU A 150 9.46 0.81 -2.01
CA GLU A 150 9.50 -0.09 -3.16
C GLU A 150 10.12 0.56 -4.41
N GLY A 151 10.63 1.78 -4.29
CA GLY A 151 11.39 2.46 -5.33
C GLY A 151 10.57 3.39 -6.20
N ARG A 152 9.24 3.42 -6.04
CA ARG A 152 8.42 4.38 -6.77
C ARG A 152 8.81 5.80 -6.32
N SER A 153 8.72 6.76 -7.23
CA SER A 153 9.08 8.17 -6.99
C SER A 153 8.27 9.10 -7.88
N CYS A 154 8.29 10.41 -7.60
CA CYS A 154 8.01 11.39 -8.64
C CYS A 154 9.17 11.39 -9.67
N LYS A 155 8.96 11.99 -10.85
CA LYS A 155 10.01 12.04 -11.89
C LYS A 155 11.34 12.66 -11.45
N CYS A 156 11.33 13.66 -10.56
CA CYS A 156 12.56 14.31 -10.10
C CYS A 156 13.22 13.61 -8.89
N GLU A 157 12.56 12.60 -8.30
CA GLU A 157 13.00 11.85 -7.11
C GLU A 157 13.23 12.65 -5.81
N ASP A 158 13.13 13.98 -5.88
CA ASP A 158 13.33 14.88 -4.75
C ASP A 158 12.04 15.02 -3.95
N MET A 159 11.85 14.12 -3.00
CA MET A 159 10.69 14.10 -2.11
C MET A 159 11.09 14.25 -0.65
N ALA A 160 10.32 15.04 0.09
CA ALA A 160 10.48 15.28 1.52
C ALA A 160 9.52 14.40 2.32
N PRO A 161 9.94 13.76 3.41
CA PRO A 161 9.04 13.02 4.28
C PRO A 161 8.15 13.98 5.07
N ARG A 162 6.94 13.51 5.37
CA ARG A 162 5.91 14.24 6.09
C ARG A 162 5.18 13.32 7.03
N VAL A 163 4.59 13.91 8.07
CA VAL A 163 3.76 13.21 9.04
C VAL A 163 2.43 13.94 9.19
N LEU A 164 1.33 13.21 9.33
CA LEU A 164 0.00 13.81 9.45
C LEU A 164 -0.35 14.24 10.87
N ARG A 165 0.13 13.51 11.88
CA ARG A 165 -0.21 13.78 13.29
C ARG A 165 1.01 13.74 14.18
N PRO A 166 1.02 14.48 15.31
CA PRO A 166 2.06 14.36 16.32
C PRO A 166 2.14 12.93 16.87
N TRP A 167 3.34 12.35 16.91
CA TRP A 167 3.53 10.99 17.42
C TRP A 167 3.03 10.77 18.86
N PRO A 168 3.22 11.70 19.81
CA PRO A 168 2.73 11.53 21.18
C PRO A 168 1.22 11.29 21.26
N GLU A 169 0.45 11.83 20.32
CA GLU A 169 -1.00 11.62 20.26
C GLU A 169 -1.33 10.17 19.89
N LEU A 170 -0.69 9.63 18.85
CA LEU A 170 -0.86 8.23 18.45
C LEU A 170 -0.50 7.28 19.58
N LEU A 171 0.65 7.52 20.24
CA LEU A 171 1.09 6.71 21.37
C LEU A 171 0.07 6.75 22.53
N ARG A 172 -0.45 7.93 22.85
CA ARG A 172 -1.48 8.11 23.89
C ARG A 172 -2.73 7.30 23.58
N ILE A 173 -3.27 7.41 22.36
CA ILE A 173 -4.48 6.68 21.94
C ILE A 173 -4.26 5.17 22.07
N ARG A 174 -3.12 4.67 21.58
CA ARG A 174 -2.78 3.25 21.68
C ARG A 174 -2.62 2.81 23.13
N ASN A 175 -1.99 3.60 24.00
CA ASN A 175 -1.78 3.25 25.41
C ASN A 175 -3.07 3.29 26.23
N ASN A 176 -3.98 4.21 25.92
CA ASN A 176 -5.32 4.22 26.52
C ASN A 176 -6.06 2.90 26.20
N ALA A 177 -6.03 2.49 24.93
CA ALA A 177 -6.62 1.22 24.50
C ALA A 177 -5.93 0.01 25.15
N ALA A 178 -4.60 0.01 25.24
CA ALA A 178 -3.84 -1.05 25.89
C ALA A 178 -4.16 -1.16 27.38
N SER A 179 -4.32 -0.03 28.06
CA SER A 179 -4.66 0.03 29.49
C SER A 179 -5.99 -0.66 29.78
N VAL A 180 -7.08 -0.27 29.10
CA VAL A 180 -8.40 -0.90 29.31
C VAL A 180 -8.38 -2.38 28.89
N ALA A 181 -7.61 -2.71 27.86
CA ALA A 181 -7.44 -4.08 27.40
C ALA A 181 -6.60 -4.96 28.32
N ARG A 182 -5.91 -4.42 29.35
CA ARG A 182 -4.87 -5.12 30.12
C ARG A 182 -3.75 -5.67 29.22
N LEU A 183 -3.22 -4.81 28.38
CA LEU A 183 -2.04 -5.05 27.54
C LEU A 183 -0.89 -4.14 28.00
N PRO A 184 0.38 -4.50 27.72
CA PRO A 184 1.51 -3.65 28.06
C PRO A 184 1.40 -2.28 27.38
N GLN A 185 1.56 -1.22 28.16
CA GLN A 185 1.72 0.14 27.62
C GLN A 185 3.11 0.25 26.98
N TRP A 186 3.21 1.04 25.93
CA TRP A 186 4.45 1.23 25.18
C TRP A 186 5.07 2.59 25.50
N THR A 187 6.39 2.63 25.38
CA THR A 187 7.21 3.84 25.31
C THR A 187 7.76 3.99 23.90
N LEU A 188 8.45 5.10 23.60
CA LEU A 188 9.11 5.27 22.30
C LEU A 188 10.15 4.17 22.00
N ASP A 189 10.82 3.66 23.04
CA ASP A 189 11.82 2.59 22.89
C ASP A 189 11.22 1.29 22.36
N HIS A 190 9.95 1.02 22.64
CA HIS A 190 9.27 -0.16 22.11
C HIS A 190 9.18 -0.12 20.58
N TYR A 191 9.05 1.06 19.98
CA TYR A 191 9.07 1.18 18.51
C TYR A 191 10.47 0.96 17.94
N ASN A 192 11.52 1.42 18.63
CA ASN A 192 12.91 1.27 18.20
C ASN A 192 13.43 -0.17 18.29
N THR A 193 12.92 -0.93 19.25
CA THR A 193 13.38 -2.30 19.57
C THR A 193 12.45 -3.38 19.04
N SER A 194 11.35 -3.01 18.37
CA SER A 194 10.40 -3.95 17.82
C SER A 194 11.03 -4.78 16.70
N PRO A 195 10.80 -6.11 16.66
CA PRO A 195 11.24 -6.95 15.54
C PRO A 195 10.38 -6.76 14.27
N HIS A 196 9.27 -6.02 14.38
CA HIS A 196 8.39 -5.68 13.27
C HIS A 196 9.07 -4.67 12.33
N LEU A 197 8.63 -4.64 11.07
CA LEU A 197 9.32 -3.90 10.03
C LEU A 197 9.00 -2.40 10.07
N ALA A 198 10.00 -1.56 10.34
CA ALA A 198 9.88 -0.09 10.35
C ALA A 198 9.96 0.50 8.93
N ILE A 199 8.86 0.41 8.17
CA ILE A 199 8.81 0.73 6.74
C ILE A 199 9.15 2.21 6.47
N PHE A 200 8.66 3.14 7.28
CA PHE A 200 8.96 4.57 7.13
C PHE A 200 10.44 4.87 7.35
N LYS A 201 11.07 4.25 8.35
CA LYS A 201 12.53 4.30 8.54
C LYS A 201 13.29 3.82 7.30
N ALA A 202 12.89 2.68 6.73
CA ALA A 202 13.48 2.17 5.49
C ALA A 202 13.32 3.16 4.32
N ALA A 203 12.15 3.78 4.18
CA ALA A 203 11.87 4.75 3.13
C ALA A 203 12.70 6.04 3.28
N VAL A 204 12.89 6.52 4.51
CA VAL A 204 13.73 7.70 4.82
C VAL A 204 15.20 7.40 4.49
N LEU A 205 15.70 6.21 4.84
CA LEU A 205 17.05 5.78 4.47
C LEU A 205 17.23 5.72 2.95
N LEU A 206 16.23 5.22 2.20
CA LEU A 206 16.26 5.23 0.74
C LEU A 206 16.33 6.65 0.17
N ARG A 207 15.55 7.58 0.72
CA ARG A 207 15.59 9.01 0.34
C ARG A 207 17.00 9.58 0.54
N ASP A 208 17.63 9.27 1.66
CA ASP A 208 18.97 9.79 1.96
C ASP A 208 20.03 9.24 1.02
N GLN A 209 19.92 7.96 0.64
CA GLN A 209 20.76 7.38 -0.41
C GLN A 209 20.55 8.05 -1.77
N ARG A 210 19.31 8.40 -2.13
CA ARG A 210 19.00 9.16 -3.36
C ARG A 210 19.63 10.55 -3.34
N LYS A 211 19.54 11.27 -2.21
CA LYS A 211 20.11 12.63 -2.05
C LYS A 211 21.64 12.63 -2.03
N ALA A 212 22.25 11.59 -1.47
CA ALA A 212 23.71 11.44 -1.45
C ALA A 212 24.31 11.10 -2.83
N SER A 213 23.47 10.77 -3.82
CA SER A 213 23.94 10.45 -5.17
C SER A 213 24.35 11.73 -5.92
N PRO A 214 25.60 11.84 -6.40
CA PRO A 214 26.11 12.97 -7.16
C PRO A 214 25.22 13.37 -8.34
N SER A 215 25.07 14.68 -8.54
CA SER A 215 24.28 15.30 -9.61
C SER A 215 25.04 15.46 -10.95
N SER A 216 26.34 15.14 -11.02
CA SER A 216 27.18 15.37 -12.21
C SER A 216 27.35 14.12 -13.08
N ARG A 217 27.28 14.28 -14.42
CA ARG A 217 27.37 13.20 -15.42
C ARG A 217 28.69 12.41 -15.39
N SER A 218 29.81 13.03 -14.98
CA SER A 218 31.14 12.39 -14.95
C SER A 218 31.31 11.41 -13.78
N GLU A 219 30.46 11.46 -12.76
CA GLU A 219 30.51 10.55 -11.61
C GLU A 219 29.49 9.41 -11.69
N VAL A 220 28.61 9.42 -12.70
CA VAL A 220 27.53 8.43 -12.86
C VAL A 220 28.04 7.00 -13.02
N SER A 221 29.21 6.80 -13.65
CA SER A 221 29.83 5.47 -13.76
C SER A 221 30.21 4.89 -12.39
N LYS A 222 30.55 5.74 -11.41
CA LYS A 222 30.83 5.34 -10.01
C LYS A 222 29.56 5.08 -9.20
N LEU A 223 28.38 5.42 -9.73
CA LEU A 223 27.08 5.28 -9.07
C LEU A 223 26.27 4.08 -9.56
N THR A 224 26.91 3.20 -10.30
CA THR A 224 26.29 1.96 -10.77
C THR A 224 27.03 0.74 -10.24
N ARG A 225 26.33 -0.39 -10.17
CA ARG A 225 26.87 -1.70 -9.82
C ARG A 225 26.40 -2.72 -10.84
N ARG A 226 27.27 -3.68 -11.12
CA ARG A 226 26.87 -4.90 -11.83
C ARG A 226 26.09 -5.79 -10.87
N CYS A 227 24.82 -5.99 -11.17
CA CYS A 227 23.99 -7.01 -10.55
C CYS A 227 24.39 -8.38 -11.10
N SER A 228 24.69 -9.32 -10.20
CA SER A 228 25.08 -10.69 -10.52
C SER A 228 24.04 -11.67 -9.95
N PRO A 229 22.97 -11.99 -10.69
CA PRO A 229 21.99 -12.98 -10.25
C PRO A 229 22.65 -14.34 -10.01
N SER A 230 22.17 -15.08 -9.01
CA SER A 230 22.79 -16.36 -8.59
C SER A 230 22.49 -17.53 -9.54
N ARG A 231 21.60 -17.34 -10.54
CA ARG A 231 21.12 -18.41 -11.44
C ARG A 231 21.52 -18.16 -12.89
N ASN A 232 21.90 -19.25 -13.57
CA ASN A 232 22.37 -19.29 -14.97
C ASN A 232 21.36 -18.77 -16.02
N SER A 233 20.13 -18.43 -15.65
CA SER A 233 19.07 -18.02 -16.58
C SER A 233 18.98 -16.51 -16.79
N GLU A 234 19.66 -15.69 -15.98
CA GLU A 234 19.56 -14.23 -16.09
C GLU A 234 20.92 -13.58 -16.32
N VAL A 235 20.94 -12.65 -17.28
CA VAL A 235 22.17 -11.95 -17.68
C VAL A 235 22.51 -10.88 -16.63
N PRO A 236 23.78 -10.81 -16.17
CA PRO A 236 24.24 -9.70 -15.34
C PRO A 236 23.95 -8.36 -16.02
N HIS A 237 23.44 -7.40 -15.26
CA HIS A 237 23.07 -6.09 -15.78
C HIS A 237 23.57 -4.98 -14.84
N ILE A 238 23.62 -3.75 -15.35
CA ILE A 238 24.07 -2.59 -14.57
C ILE A 238 22.85 -1.91 -13.95
N VAL A 239 22.90 -1.64 -12.65
CA VAL A 239 21.88 -0.91 -11.90
C VAL A 239 22.49 0.25 -11.12
N PRO A 240 21.72 1.31 -10.82
CA PRO A 240 22.14 2.31 -9.84
C PRO A 240 22.45 1.66 -8.48
N ILE A 241 23.43 2.19 -7.75
CA ILE A 241 23.78 1.69 -6.40
C ILE A 241 22.55 1.69 -5.49
N VAL A 242 21.76 2.76 -5.54
CA VAL A 242 20.52 2.93 -4.74
C VAL A 242 19.42 1.91 -5.07
N ALA A 243 19.53 1.18 -6.18
CA ALA A 243 18.62 0.12 -6.57
C ALA A 243 19.19 -1.29 -6.28
N SER A 244 20.29 -1.36 -5.52
CA SER A 244 21.03 -2.60 -5.29
C SER A 244 21.56 -2.73 -3.87
N VAL A 245 21.83 -3.97 -3.48
CA VAL A 245 22.46 -4.30 -2.21
C VAL A 245 23.69 -5.16 -2.49
N ARG A 246 24.76 -4.93 -1.73
CA ARG A 246 26.00 -5.72 -1.81
C ARG A 246 26.16 -6.53 -0.54
N CYS A 247 26.47 -7.81 -0.70
CA CYS A 247 26.96 -8.66 0.37
C CYS A 247 28.49 -8.73 0.27
N PRO A 248 29.26 -8.09 1.17
CA PRO A 248 30.72 -8.23 1.18
C PRO A 248 31.19 -9.67 1.36
N PRO A 249 30.64 -10.48 2.30
CA PRO A 249 31.03 -11.89 2.43
C PRO A 249 30.84 -12.73 1.16
N CYS A 250 29.82 -12.45 0.34
CA CYS A 250 29.62 -13.15 -0.94
C CYS A 250 30.39 -12.54 -2.11
N HIS A 251 30.99 -11.36 -1.94
CA HIS A 251 31.56 -10.55 -3.03
C HIS A 251 30.59 -10.29 -4.19
N ARG A 252 29.29 -10.22 -3.91
CA ARG A 252 28.22 -10.06 -4.92
C ARG A 252 27.31 -8.89 -4.62
N SER A 253 26.80 -8.27 -5.69
CA SER A 253 25.74 -7.26 -5.62
C SER A 253 24.52 -7.74 -6.40
N THR A 254 23.33 -7.48 -5.89
CA THR A 254 22.05 -7.82 -6.51
C THR A 254 21.13 -6.60 -6.51
N CYS A 255 20.39 -6.39 -7.60
CA CYS A 255 19.32 -5.40 -7.60
C CYS A 255 18.18 -5.86 -6.69
N TYR A 256 17.33 -4.93 -6.22
CA TYR A 256 16.24 -5.30 -5.30
C TYR A 256 15.25 -6.30 -5.90
N GLN A 257 15.03 -6.27 -7.22
CA GLN A 257 14.23 -7.28 -7.92
C GLN A 257 14.81 -8.69 -7.76
N HIS A 258 16.10 -8.86 -8.02
CA HIS A 258 16.78 -10.15 -7.87
C HIS A 258 16.93 -10.56 -6.39
N THR A 259 17.12 -9.60 -5.48
CA THR A 259 17.07 -9.86 -4.03
C THR A 259 15.70 -10.42 -3.61
N LEU A 260 14.61 -9.85 -4.14
CA LEU A 260 13.25 -10.38 -3.91
C LEU A 260 13.09 -11.80 -4.49
N GLN A 261 13.49 -12.00 -5.75
CA GLN A 261 13.26 -13.27 -6.47
C GLN A 261 14.13 -14.43 -5.98
N PHE A 262 15.39 -14.17 -5.61
CA PHE A 262 16.33 -15.23 -5.24
C PHE A 262 16.51 -15.40 -3.73
N SER A 263 16.38 -14.31 -2.99
CA SER A 263 16.57 -14.29 -1.54
C SER A 263 15.27 -14.06 -0.76
N PHE A 264 14.11 -13.91 -1.42
CA PHE A 264 12.82 -13.73 -0.75
C PHE A 264 12.87 -12.67 0.35
N LEU A 265 13.53 -11.55 0.02
CA LEU A 265 13.80 -10.46 0.94
C LEU A 265 13.23 -9.17 0.36
N HIS A 266 12.24 -8.60 1.05
CA HIS A 266 11.65 -7.33 0.67
C HIS A 266 12.66 -6.19 0.84
N VAL A 267 12.60 -5.18 -0.03
CA VAL A 267 13.54 -4.04 -0.05
C VAL A 267 13.58 -3.28 1.27
N ALA A 268 12.42 -3.09 1.93
CA ALA A 268 12.37 -2.42 3.22
C ALA A 268 13.18 -3.18 4.30
N GLU A 269 13.11 -4.52 4.30
CA GLU A 269 13.89 -5.37 5.19
C GLU A 269 15.38 -5.29 4.84
N ALA A 270 15.73 -5.40 3.56
CA ALA A 270 17.10 -5.29 3.09
C ALA A 270 17.75 -3.95 3.47
N ILE A 271 17.06 -2.81 3.28
CA ILE A 271 17.57 -1.47 3.61
C ILE A 271 17.85 -1.35 5.10
N LEU A 272 16.91 -1.79 5.96
CA LEU A 272 17.06 -1.68 7.41
C LEU A 272 18.24 -2.50 7.92
N ILE A 273 18.34 -3.77 7.51
CA ILE A 273 19.43 -4.65 7.95
C ILE A 273 20.79 -4.08 7.51
N MET A 274 20.88 -3.61 6.27
CA MET A 274 22.11 -3.05 5.73
C MET A 274 22.54 -1.76 6.44
N HIS A 275 21.60 -1.04 7.04
CA HIS A 275 21.88 0.15 7.84
C HIS A 275 22.25 -0.20 9.28
N GLU A 276 21.58 -1.19 9.87
CA GLU A 276 21.72 -1.56 11.29
C GLU A 276 22.89 -2.52 11.55
N ASP A 277 23.35 -3.26 10.53
CA ASP A 277 24.47 -4.20 10.64
C ASP A 277 25.65 -3.80 9.74
N PRO A 278 26.61 -3.00 10.28
CA PRO A 278 27.85 -2.65 9.57
C PRO A 278 28.75 -3.84 9.24
N SER A 279 28.56 -4.98 9.92
CA SER A 279 29.34 -6.20 9.66
C SER A 279 28.82 -7.00 8.46
N TYR A 280 27.60 -6.68 8.00
CA TYR A 280 26.88 -7.36 6.92
C TYR A 280 26.59 -8.85 7.17
N GLN A 281 26.84 -9.38 8.37
CA GLN A 281 26.65 -10.78 8.72
C GLN A 281 25.17 -11.15 8.79
N LEU A 282 24.33 -10.27 9.33
CA LEU A 282 22.88 -10.45 9.38
C LEU A 282 22.29 -10.46 7.98
N TYR A 283 22.67 -9.50 7.13
CA TYR A 283 22.27 -9.50 5.73
C TYR A 283 22.76 -10.76 5.01
N HIS A 284 24.03 -11.14 5.23
CA HIS A 284 24.63 -12.32 4.65
C HIS A 284 23.84 -13.60 4.98
N SER A 285 23.58 -13.81 6.27
CA SER A 285 22.79 -14.93 6.77
C SER A 285 21.38 -14.95 6.15
N LEU A 286 20.66 -13.82 6.20
CA LEU A 286 19.28 -13.74 5.75
C LEU A 286 19.11 -13.95 4.26
N HIS A 287 19.96 -13.34 3.42
CA HIS A 287 19.78 -13.50 1.97
C HIS A 287 20.20 -14.90 1.47
N ILE A 288 21.07 -15.62 2.20
CA ILE A 288 21.38 -17.04 1.95
C ILE A 288 20.21 -17.93 2.39
N GLN A 289 19.70 -17.70 3.60
CA GLN A 289 18.64 -18.51 4.20
C GLN A 289 17.24 -18.20 3.65
N GLY A 290 17.09 -17.12 2.89
CA GLY A 290 15.80 -16.57 2.48
C GLY A 290 14.87 -17.59 1.80
N ARG A 291 15.42 -18.53 1.02
CA ARG A 291 14.63 -19.62 0.42
C ARG A 291 14.09 -20.61 1.44
N SER A 292 14.87 -20.96 2.48
CA SER A 292 14.39 -21.82 3.58
C SER A 292 13.30 -21.08 4.35
N ARG A 293 13.60 -19.86 4.79
CA ARG A 293 12.65 -19.00 5.52
C ARG A 293 11.33 -18.83 4.77
N TRP A 294 11.40 -18.65 3.45
CA TRP A 294 10.21 -18.56 2.60
C TRP A 294 9.40 -19.87 2.59
N ARG A 295 10.06 -21.02 2.47
CA ARG A 295 9.41 -22.33 2.51
C ARG A 295 8.73 -22.57 3.86
N ASP A 296 9.46 -22.34 4.95
CA ASP A 296 9.00 -22.57 6.32
C ASP A 296 7.79 -21.69 6.66
N ALA A 297 7.72 -20.48 6.09
CA ALA A 297 6.58 -19.59 6.24
C ALA A 297 5.31 -20.00 5.48
N HIS A 298 5.41 -20.97 4.57
CA HIS A 298 4.26 -21.50 3.82
C HIS A 298 3.83 -22.89 4.31
N GLU A 299 4.47 -23.44 5.34
CA GLU A 299 4.01 -24.67 5.95
C GLU A 299 2.66 -24.46 6.66
N PRO A 300 1.72 -25.43 6.55
CA PRO A 300 0.43 -25.34 7.23
C PRO A 300 0.60 -25.12 8.74
N GLY A 301 -0.05 -24.08 9.28
CA GLY A 301 0.03 -23.74 10.70
C GLY A 301 1.23 -22.88 11.11
N SER A 302 2.11 -22.50 10.18
CA SER A 302 3.26 -21.64 10.47
C SER A 302 2.82 -20.25 10.95
N GLU A 303 3.24 -19.89 12.17
CA GLU A 303 2.98 -18.55 12.75
C GLU A 303 3.66 -17.44 11.93
N THR A 304 4.76 -17.77 11.24
CA THR A 304 5.53 -16.81 10.41
C THR A 304 4.83 -16.40 9.12
N ASN A 305 3.76 -17.10 8.70
CA ASN A 305 2.94 -16.69 7.57
C ASN A 305 2.33 -15.28 7.75
N ASN A 306 2.14 -14.87 9.01
CA ASN A 306 1.60 -13.56 9.36
C ASN A 306 2.67 -12.47 9.50
N ASP A 307 3.96 -12.83 9.47
CA ASP A 307 5.06 -11.87 9.50
C ASP A 307 4.95 -10.92 8.30
N ILE A 308 5.00 -9.62 8.58
CA ILE A 308 4.94 -8.57 7.55
C ILE A 308 6.03 -8.74 6.48
N LYS A 309 7.22 -9.21 6.83
CA LYS A 309 8.33 -9.45 5.89
C LYS A 309 7.94 -10.46 4.84
N ILE A 310 7.27 -11.54 5.25
CA ILE A 310 6.75 -12.59 4.36
C ILE A 310 5.58 -12.06 3.54
N ARG A 311 4.64 -11.33 4.16
CA ARG A 311 3.46 -10.79 3.48
C ARG A 311 3.83 -9.79 2.37
N LEU A 312 4.75 -8.87 2.63
CA LEU A 312 5.23 -7.92 1.62
C LEU A 312 6.03 -8.62 0.51
N THR A 313 6.90 -9.57 0.87
CA THR A 313 7.62 -10.39 -0.12
C THR A 313 6.64 -11.13 -1.03
N ARG A 314 5.57 -11.72 -0.48
CA ARG A 314 4.52 -12.41 -1.25
C ARG A 314 3.77 -11.46 -2.17
N ALA A 315 3.36 -10.29 -1.67
CA ALA A 315 2.64 -9.31 -2.46
C ALA A 315 3.51 -8.82 -3.63
N ALA A 316 4.78 -8.50 -3.38
CA ALA A 316 5.71 -8.04 -4.41
C ALA A 316 6.00 -9.12 -5.48
N LEU A 317 6.15 -10.39 -5.08
CA LEU A 317 6.37 -11.51 -6.01
C LEU A 317 5.16 -11.81 -6.90
N ARG A 318 3.94 -11.72 -6.35
CA ARG A 318 2.70 -12.07 -7.07
C ARG A 318 2.15 -10.92 -7.90
N HIS A 319 2.39 -9.68 -7.49
CA HIS A 319 1.79 -8.50 -8.10
C HIS A 319 2.87 -7.56 -8.63
N SER A 320 3.41 -7.89 -9.80
CA SER A 320 4.44 -7.11 -10.50
C SER A 320 3.87 -6.11 -11.51
N VAL A 321 2.57 -6.15 -11.78
CA VAL A 321 1.87 -5.18 -12.65
C VAL A 321 1.41 -4.01 -11.80
N CYS A 322 1.91 -2.80 -12.12
CA CYS A 322 1.53 -1.57 -11.45
C CYS A 322 0.49 -0.81 -12.29
N ARG A 323 -0.48 -0.17 -11.62
CA ARG A 323 -1.47 0.73 -12.24
C ARG A 323 -1.41 2.09 -11.56
N PRO A 324 -0.39 2.91 -11.87
CA PRO A 324 -0.24 4.20 -11.22
C PRO A 324 -1.41 5.11 -11.60
N ALA A 325 -2.04 5.73 -10.60
CA ALA A 325 -3.13 6.67 -10.80
C ALA A 325 -2.67 7.89 -11.61
N ASP A 326 -1.44 8.36 -11.36
CA ASP A 326 -0.76 9.32 -12.21
C ASP A 326 0.50 8.72 -12.85
N ALA A 327 0.32 7.99 -13.95
CA ALA A 327 1.42 7.38 -14.71
C ALA A 327 2.42 8.42 -15.27
N GLN A 328 1.96 9.64 -15.56
CA GLN A 328 2.76 10.68 -16.20
C GLN A 328 3.80 11.26 -15.23
N ARG A 329 3.45 11.40 -13.95
CA ARG A 329 4.35 11.91 -12.89
C ARG A 329 5.02 10.82 -12.06
N THR A 330 4.52 9.58 -12.12
CA THR A 330 5.10 8.43 -11.42
C THR A 330 6.34 7.89 -12.13
N ARG A 331 7.41 7.65 -11.37
CA ARG A 331 8.48 6.71 -11.72
C ARG A 331 8.21 5.38 -11.02
N LEU A 332 8.35 4.30 -11.77
CA LEU A 332 8.10 2.94 -11.28
C LEU A 332 9.14 2.47 -10.28
N GLY A 333 8.71 1.55 -9.42
CA GLY A 333 9.55 0.91 -8.41
C GLY A 333 10.28 -0.34 -8.93
N TRP A 334 10.99 -0.98 -8.01
CA TRP A 334 11.89 -2.11 -8.29
C TRP A 334 11.15 -3.38 -8.74
N TYR A 335 9.87 -3.49 -8.42
CA TYR A 335 9.06 -4.70 -8.62
C TYR A 335 8.02 -4.52 -9.73
N ASP A 336 7.97 -3.35 -10.36
CA ASP A 336 6.96 -2.99 -11.33
C ASP A 336 7.45 -3.34 -12.75
N ASN A 337 7.08 -4.52 -13.26
CA ASN A 337 7.54 -5.04 -14.55
C ASN A 337 6.64 -4.63 -15.73
N ALA A 338 5.41 -4.22 -15.47
CA ALA A 338 4.44 -3.80 -16.48
C ALA A 338 3.55 -2.68 -15.93
N ILE A 339 3.13 -1.79 -16.83
CA ILE A 339 2.16 -0.73 -16.55
C ILE A 339 0.89 -1.02 -17.35
N VAL A 340 -0.27 -0.83 -16.73
CA VAL A 340 -1.52 -0.62 -17.45
C VAL A 340 -1.91 0.84 -17.25
N VAL A 341 -1.84 1.64 -18.31
CA VAL A 341 -2.30 3.04 -18.28
C VAL A 341 -3.79 3.04 -18.61
N ALA A 342 -4.59 3.80 -17.86
CA ALA A 342 -6.04 3.79 -18.00
C ALA A 342 -6.54 4.26 -19.40
N ASP A 343 -5.71 4.95 -20.18
CA ASP A 343 -6.06 5.39 -21.53
C ASP A 343 -6.27 4.21 -22.50
N ASP A 344 -5.65 3.06 -22.26
CA ASP A 344 -5.83 1.85 -23.08
C ASP A 344 -7.21 1.19 -22.91
N LEU A 345 -8.07 1.72 -22.03
CA LEU A 345 -9.45 1.26 -21.82
C LEU A 345 -10.51 2.22 -22.39
N ARG A 346 -10.10 3.36 -22.96
CA ARG A 346 -11.05 4.39 -23.42
C ARG A 346 -11.39 4.33 -24.92
N ASP A 347 -10.68 3.54 -25.72
CA ASP A 347 -10.88 3.44 -27.18
C ASP A 347 -11.59 2.17 -27.67
N SER A 348 -12.29 1.45 -26.80
CA SER A 348 -13.28 0.45 -27.24
C SER A 348 -14.62 0.70 -26.58
N SER A 349 -15.44 1.50 -27.26
CA SER A 349 -16.91 1.51 -27.27
C SER A 349 -17.64 0.82 -26.10
N SER A 350 -18.34 1.64 -25.31
CA SER A 350 -19.68 1.37 -24.75
C SER A 350 -20.02 -0.10 -24.42
N ASP A 351 -19.67 -0.57 -23.23
CA ASP A 351 -20.65 -1.16 -22.32
C ASP A 351 -20.04 -1.39 -20.93
N SER A 352 -20.80 -1.03 -19.91
CA SER A 352 -20.44 -1.27 -18.51
C SER A 352 -20.60 -2.75 -18.18
N SER A 353 -19.52 -3.52 -18.30
CA SER A 353 -19.41 -4.86 -17.72
C SER A 353 -17.98 -5.13 -17.24
N LEU A 354 -17.84 -5.23 -15.92
CA LEU A 354 -16.64 -5.73 -15.24
C LEU A 354 -16.41 -7.20 -15.61
N THR A 355 -15.47 -7.47 -16.51
CA THR A 355 -14.96 -8.82 -16.76
C THR A 355 -13.68 -9.06 -15.97
N SER A 356 -13.69 -10.19 -15.26
CA SER A 356 -12.62 -10.77 -14.49
C SER A 356 -11.47 -11.24 -15.38
N LEU A 357 -10.25 -10.80 -15.09
CA LEU A 357 -9.04 -11.49 -15.53
C LEU A 357 -8.70 -12.57 -14.50
N SER A 358 -8.82 -13.83 -14.90
CA SER A 358 -8.35 -15.01 -14.17
C SER A 358 -6.83 -15.12 -14.26
N ASP A 359 -6.17 -15.23 -13.10
CA ASP A 359 -4.75 -15.57 -12.98
C ASP A 359 -4.56 -17.07 -13.26
N GLU A 360 -4.20 -17.43 -14.49
CA GLU A 360 -3.57 -18.72 -14.81
C GLU A 360 -2.04 -18.52 -14.93
N PRO A 361 -1.21 -19.49 -14.49
CA PRO A 361 0.23 -19.36 -14.55
C PRO A 361 0.70 -19.62 -16.00
N HIS A 362 1.09 -18.57 -16.72
CA HIS A 362 1.61 -18.70 -18.08
C HIS A 362 3.14 -18.70 -18.20
N ASN A 363 3.60 -19.72 -18.93
CA ASN A 363 4.94 -20.04 -19.41
C ASN A 363 5.45 -18.95 -20.38
N PRO A 364 6.75 -18.62 -20.47
CA PRO A 364 7.21 -17.47 -21.24
C PRO A 364 7.36 -17.86 -22.71
N GLY A 365 6.38 -17.50 -23.52
CA GLY A 365 6.41 -17.64 -24.97
C GLY A 365 5.77 -16.44 -25.65
N SER A 366 6.62 -15.47 -26.03
CA SER A 366 6.38 -14.45 -27.07
C SER A 366 5.04 -13.69 -27.01
N LEU A 367 5.03 -12.56 -26.29
CA LEU A 367 4.07 -11.47 -26.53
C LEU A 367 4.86 -10.21 -26.89
N ARG A 368 4.60 -9.69 -28.10
CA ARG A 368 5.21 -8.46 -28.63
C ARG A 368 4.76 -7.27 -27.79
N VAL A 369 5.70 -6.69 -27.05
CA VAL A 369 5.56 -5.39 -26.39
C VAL A 369 5.68 -4.30 -27.44
N THR A 370 4.65 -3.48 -27.61
CA THR A 370 4.73 -2.22 -28.37
C THR A 370 5.52 -1.22 -27.53
N CYS A 371 6.83 -1.12 -27.77
CA CYS A 371 7.64 -0.01 -27.27
C CYS A 371 7.35 1.23 -28.11
N LEU A 372 6.59 2.20 -27.58
CA LEU A 372 6.57 3.55 -28.13
C LEU A 372 7.81 4.30 -27.67
N LEU A 373 8.89 4.19 -28.45
CA LEU A 373 10.00 5.13 -28.41
C LEU A 373 9.57 6.38 -29.20
N ILE A 374 9.33 7.50 -28.53
CA ILE A 374 9.06 8.78 -29.18
C ILE A 374 10.34 9.62 -29.16
N SER A 375 10.88 9.88 -30.36
CA SER A 375 11.79 10.99 -30.65
C SER A 375 11.10 11.98 -31.60
N PRO A 376 11.58 13.25 -31.68
CA PRO A 376 10.68 14.38 -31.91
C PRO A 376 10.71 14.97 -33.33
N ARG A 377 9.57 15.63 -33.66
CA ARG A 377 9.35 16.78 -34.57
C ARG A 377 8.51 16.49 -35.84
N MET A 378 7.34 17.13 -35.97
CA MET A 378 7.10 18.38 -36.74
C MET A 378 5.59 18.67 -36.92
N ASN A 379 5.31 19.98 -37.03
CA ASN A 379 4.03 20.70 -37.07
C ASN A 379 3.01 20.30 -38.17
N LEU A 380 1.70 20.50 -37.88
CA LEU A 380 0.70 21.36 -38.60
C LEU A 380 -0.76 21.02 -38.10
N PRO A 381 -1.84 21.77 -38.44
CA PRO A 381 -2.48 22.87 -37.69
C PRO A 381 -3.91 22.53 -37.15
N PRO A 382 -4.63 23.44 -36.45
CA PRO A 382 -5.83 23.09 -35.69
C PRO A 382 -7.13 23.18 -36.51
N LEU A 383 -8.10 22.31 -36.18
CA LEU A 383 -9.49 22.43 -36.62
C LEU A 383 -10.35 22.98 -35.48
N ASN A 384 -10.98 24.12 -35.77
CA ASN A 384 -12.02 24.78 -34.98
C ASN A 384 -13.30 23.94 -34.96
N LEU A 385 -13.94 23.84 -33.80
CA LEU A 385 -15.39 23.75 -33.69
C LEU A 385 -15.83 24.28 -32.31
N SER A 386 -16.38 25.49 -32.35
CA SER A 386 -17.11 26.14 -31.26
C SER A 386 -18.45 25.43 -31.02
N LEU A 387 -18.89 25.31 -29.76
CA LEU A 387 -20.30 25.44 -29.36
C LEU A 387 -20.45 25.58 -27.83
N VAL A 388 -20.65 26.84 -27.43
CA VAL A 388 -21.58 27.41 -26.42
C VAL A 388 -21.99 26.57 -25.19
N SER A 389 -21.54 27.10 -24.04
CA SER A 389 -22.05 27.10 -22.65
C SER A 389 -23.40 26.45 -22.28
N ARG A 390 -23.44 25.85 -21.09
CA ARG A 390 -24.36 26.24 -20.00
C ARG A 390 -23.89 25.69 -18.64
N GLU A 391 -23.72 26.60 -17.68
CA GLU A 391 -23.51 26.33 -16.26
C GLU A 391 -24.82 25.85 -15.62
N CYS A 392 -24.74 24.89 -14.68
CA CYS A 392 -25.77 24.66 -13.67
C CYS A 392 -25.13 24.08 -12.40
N ASP A 393 -25.13 24.89 -11.34
CA ASP A 393 -24.94 24.53 -9.94
C ASP A 393 -26.06 23.60 -9.44
N PRO A 394 -25.79 22.64 -8.54
CA PRO A 394 -26.84 22.13 -7.67
C PRO A 394 -26.35 21.91 -6.22
N TRP A 395 -26.40 22.96 -5.39
CA TRP A 395 -26.53 22.82 -3.94
C TRP A 395 -27.61 23.76 -3.42
N THR A 396 -28.86 23.29 -3.41
CA THR A 396 -29.91 23.74 -2.49
C THR A 396 -31.12 22.85 -2.65
N LEU A 397 -31.37 21.96 -1.68
CA LEU A 397 -32.71 21.73 -1.11
C LEU A 397 -32.63 20.66 -0.03
N ALA A 398 -32.70 21.13 1.22
CA ALA A 398 -33.09 20.36 2.37
C ALA A 398 -34.57 19.94 2.26
N CYS A 399 -34.88 18.67 2.57
CA CYS A 399 -36.23 18.26 2.91
C CYS A 399 -36.19 17.17 4.00
N ARG A 400 -36.83 17.48 5.14
CA ARG A 400 -37.11 16.56 6.26
C ARG A 400 -38.13 15.49 5.83
N PRO A 401 -38.09 14.26 6.37
CA PRO A 401 -39.24 13.37 6.34
C PRO A 401 -40.02 13.42 7.65
N THR A 402 -41.29 13.77 7.52
CA THR A 402 -42.37 13.62 8.50
C THR A 402 -42.65 12.17 8.85
N ALA A 403 -43.03 11.95 10.11
CA ALA A 403 -43.42 10.68 10.69
C ALA A 403 -44.68 10.10 10.03
N ALA A 404 -44.63 8.81 9.64
CA ALA A 404 -45.81 8.00 9.34
C ALA A 404 -45.73 6.69 10.13
N ARG A 405 -46.77 6.43 10.93
CA ARG A 405 -46.97 5.23 11.75
C ARG A 405 -47.17 4.00 10.85
N LEU A 406 -46.42 2.93 11.11
CA LEU A 406 -46.70 1.58 10.59
C LEU A 406 -47.52 0.76 11.59
N PRO A 407 -48.52 -0.04 11.17
CA PRO A 407 -49.28 -0.89 12.05
C PRO A 407 -48.51 -2.15 12.48
N LYS A 408 -48.71 -2.55 13.73
CA LYS A 408 -48.22 -3.80 14.33
C LYS A 408 -48.87 -5.01 13.64
N LEU A 409 -48.07 -5.93 13.13
CA LEU A 409 -48.50 -7.29 12.82
C LEU A 409 -47.51 -8.28 13.42
N VAL A 410 -47.92 -8.82 14.57
CA VAL A 410 -47.33 -9.96 15.26
C VAL A 410 -47.72 -11.22 14.50
N LYS A 411 -46.75 -11.99 13.99
CA LYS A 411 -46.91 -13.44 13.80
C LYS A 411 -45.63 -14.17 14.20
N LYS A 412 -45.76 -14.96 15.26
CA LYS A 412 -44.86 -16.05 15.64
C LYS A 412 -44.73 -17.01 14.47
N PHE A 413 -43.51 -17.42 14.14
CA PHE A 413 -43.27 -18.72 13.51
C PHE A 413 -42.15 -19.45 14.25
N SER A 414 -42.54 -20.61 14.77
CA SER A 414 -41.70 -21.67 15.31
C SER A 414 -41.54 -22.72 14.23
N ALA A 415 -40.30 -23.17 13.99
CA ALA A 415 -39.91 -24.51 13.52
C ALA A 415 -38.37 -24.48 13.37
N LYS A 416 -37.60 -25.21 14.19
CA LYS A 416 -37.14 -26.59 13.90
C LYS A 416 -36.72 -26.73 12.43
N TYR A 417 -35.43 -26.55 12.15
CA TYR A 417 -34.47 -27.60 11.77
C TYR A 417 -33.05 -27.10 12.05
#